data_AF-A0A952YQK3-F1
#
_entry.id   AF-A0A952YQK3-F1
#
_cell.length_a   1.000
_cell.length_b   1.000
_cell.length_c   1.000
_cell.angle_alpha   90.00
_cell.angle_beta   90.00
_cell.angle_gamma   90.00
#
_symmetry.space_group_name_H-M   'P 1'
#
loop_
_entity.id
_entity.type
_entity.pdbx_description
1 polymer ?
#
loop_
_entity_poly.entity_id
_entity_poly.type
_entity_poly.pdbx_seq_one_letter_code
_entity_poly.pdbx_strand_id
1 'polypeptide(L)' 'AGNGVFRHAGLEAALTKSFTPDAVQGVAVDAGTLNSDLHASAEYRAQLIRVQTQRAVAAANG' A
#
# COMPACT_ATOMS: atom_id res chain seq x y z
N ALA A 1 1.97 -19.75 -2.29
CA ALA A 1 1.92 -18.62 -3.24
C ALA A 1 0.91 -17.62 -2.71
N GLY A 2 1.36 -16.56 -2.04
CA GLY A 2 0.49 -15.41 -1.80
C GLY A 2 0.14 -14.80 -3.16
N ASN A 3 -1.12 -14.40 -3.36
CA ASN A 3 -1.61 -13.81 -4.60
C ASN A 3 -0.59 -12.78 -5.10
N GLY A 4 -0.19 -12.89 -6.38
CA GLY A 4 0.89 -12.10 -6.96
C GLY A 4 0.60 -10.59 -7.01
N VAL A 5 0.84 -9.95 -8.15
CA VAL A 5 0.50 -8.54 -8.31
C VAL A 5 -1.01 -8.34 -8.18
N PHE A 6 -1.44 -7.34 -7.41
CA PHE A 6 -2.85 -7.02 -7.21
C PHE A 6 -3.08 -5.51 -7.25
N ARG A 7 -4.35 -5.12 -7.48
CA ARG A 7 -4.81 -3.73 -7.40
C ARG A 7 -5.51 -3.50 -6.07
N HIS A 8 -5.15 -2.42 -5.37
CA HIS A 8 -5.74 -2.09 -4.08
C HIS A 8 -6.81 -1.01 -4.23
N ALA A 9 -8.08 -1.42 -4.30
CA ALA A 9 -9.21 -0.52 -4.56
C ALA A 9 -9.27 0.69 -3.60
N GLY A 10 -8.95 0.50 -2.31
CA GLY A 10 -8.94 1.59 -1.33
C GLY A 10 -7.87 2.67 -1.60
N LEU A 11 -6.71 2.27 -2.14
CA LEU A 11 -5.61 3.20 -2.44
C LEU A 11 -5.94 3.95 -3.72
N GLU A 12 -6.49 3.27 -4.71
CA GLU A 12 -6.95 3.88 -5.96
C GLU A 12 -8.05 4.91 -5.72
N ALA A 13 -9.04 4.59 -4.88
CA ALA A 13 -10.12 5.50 -4.55
C ALA A 13 -9.61 6.75 -3.79
N ALA A 14 -8.63 6.58 -2.89
CA ALA A 14 -8.03 7.71 -2.18
C ALA A 14 -7.23 8.62 -3.12
N LEU A 15 -6.37 8.04 -3.96
CA LEU A 15 -5.50 8.78 -4.88
C LEU A 15 -6.27 9.42 -6.05
N THR A 16 -7.40 8.84 -6.45
CA THR A 16 -8.32 9.44 -7.43
C THR A 16 -8.95 10.73 -6.90
N LYS A 17 -9.24 10.80 -5.59
CA LYS A 17 -9.79 12.01 -4.95
C LYS A 17 -8.73 13.07 -4.71
N SER A 18 -7.53 12.65 -4.28
CA SER A 18 -6.40 13.53 -4.01
C SER A 18 -5.11 12.79 -4.29
N PHE A 19 -4.41 13.17 -5.34
CA PHE A 19 -3.13 12.57 -5.71
C PHE A 19 -1.97 13.17 -4.89
N THR A 20 -2.02 12.94 -3.57
CA THR A 20 -1.02 13.43 -2.61
C THR A 20 -0.54 12.30 -1.70
N PRO A 21 0.70 12.35 -1.17
CA PRO A 21 1.19 11.31 -0.25
C PRO A 21 0.28 11.15 0.99
N ASP A 22 -0.28 12.25 1.49
CA ASP A 22 -1.13 12.24 2.68
C ASP A 22 -2.45 11.48 2.47
N ALA A 23 -2.97 11.44 1.24
CA ALA A 23 -4.18 10.69 0.91
C ALA A 23 -4.06 9.19 1.21
N VAL A 24 -2.83 8.67 1.27
CA VAL A 24 -2.52 7.25 1.52
C VAL A 24 -2.49 6.91 3.03
N GLN A 25 -2.26 7.89 3.93
CA GLN A 25 -2.06 7.62 5.36
C GLN A 25 -3.23 6.91 6.03
N GLY A 26 -4.47 7.23 5.61
CA GLY A 26 -5.70 6.68 6.19
C GLY A 26 -6.19 5.38 5.56
N VAL A 27 -5.51 4.84 4.55
CA VAL A 27 -5.96 3.63 3.86
C VAL A 27 -5.42 2.40 4.58
N ALA A 28 -6.35 1.58 5.09
CA ALA A 28 -6.03 0.27 5.66
C ALA A 28 -5.72 -0.73 4.53
N VAL A 29 -4.62 -1.47 4.68
CA VAL A 29 -4.24 -2.58 3.81
C VAL A 29 -4.47 -3.86 4.59
N ASP A 30 -5.27 -4.78 4.04
CA ASP A 30 -5.56 -6.05 4.69
C ASP A 30 -4.35 -6.99 4.65
N ALA A 31 -3.81 -7.30 5.83
CA ALA A 31 -2.68 -8.21 6.00
C ALA A 31 -3.07 -9.68 5.77
N GLY A 32 -4.35 -10.06 5.92
CA GLY A 32 -4.79 -11.46 5.85
C GLY A 32 -4.54 -12.14 4.50
N THR A 33 -4.33 -11.35 3.45
CA THR A 33 -4.03 -11.83 2.10
C THR A 33 -2.54 -11.78 1.74
N LEU A 34 -1.70 -11.24 2.63
CA LEU A 34 -0.28 -11.04 2.39
C LEU A 34 0.56 -12.22 2.89
N ASN A 35 1.71 -12.43 2.25
CA ASN A 35 2.64 -13.47 2.66
C ASN A 35 3.29 -13.13 4.00
N SER A 36 3.51 -14.13 4.84
CA SER A 36 4.34 -14.04 6.04
C SER A 36 5.44 -15.09 5.96
N ASP A 37 6.69 -14.67 6.07
CA ASP A 37 7.86 -15.55 6.01
C ASP A 37 8.96 -15.10 6.96
N LEU A 38 10.12 -15.78 6.92
CA LEU A 38 11.28 -15.46 7.75
C LEU A 38 11.77 -14.01 7.60
N HIS A 39 11.46 -13.35 6.47
CA HIS A 39 11.96 -12.00 6.19
C HIS A 39 11.00 -10.91 6.66
N ALA A 40 9.69 -11.17 6.67
CA ALA A 40 8.70 -10.18 7.09
C ALA A 40 7.35 -10.82 7.40
N SER A 41 6.68 -10.26 8.41
CA SER A 41 5.28 -10.56 8.71
C SER A 41 4.33 -9.93 7.68
N ALA A 42 3.10 -10.44 7.62
CA ALA A 42 2.06 -9.91 6.77
C ALA A 42 1.69 -8.46 7.12
N GLU A 43 1.65 -8.13 8.42
CA GLU A 43 1.36 -6.79 8.94
C GLU A 43 2.45 -5.79 8.56
N TYR A 44 3.72 -6.21 8.64
CA TYR A 44 4.83 -5.40 8.19
C TYR A 44 4.73 -5.10 6.69
N ARG A 45 4.35 -6.09 5.88
CA ARG A 45 4.14 -5.89 4.43
C ARG A 45 2.95 -4.97 4.14
N ALA A 46 1.85 -5.08 4.90
CA ALA A 46 0.71 -4.17 4.79
C ALA A 46 1.13 -2.71 5.05
N GLN A 47 1.91 -2.49 6.11
CA GLN A 47 2.48 -1.18 6.42
C GLN A 47 3.45 -0.70 5.33
N LEU A 48 4.30 -1.59 4.81
CA LEU A 48 5.27 -1.28 3.76
C LEU A 48 4.57 -0.85 2.46
N ILE A 49 3.47 -1.51 2.07
CA ILE A 49 2.65 -1.10 0.92
C ILE A 49 2.24 0.36 1.08
N ARG A 50 1.69 0.75 2.24
CA ARG A 50 1.29 2.14 2.51
C ARG A 50 2.45 3.13 2.36
N VAL A 51 3.59 2.85 3.00
CA VAL A 51 4.77 3.74 2.97
C VAL A 51 5.37 3.85 1.57
N GLN A 52 5.45 2.73 0.83
CA GLN A 52 6.01 2.74 -0.51
C GLN A 52 5.08 3.45 -1.51
N THR A 53 3.76 3.29 -1.37
CA THR A 53 2.80 4.07 -2.18
C THR A 53 2.95 5.57 -1.91
N GLN A 54 3.13 6.00 -0.65
CA GLN A 54 3.39 7.42 -0.33
C GLN A 54 4.63 7.97 -1.02
N ARG A 55 5.73 7.23 -0.93
CA ARG A 55 7.00 7.59 -1.58
C ARG A 55 6.85 7.65 -3.10
N ALA A 56 6.13 6.69 -3.68
CA ALA A 56 5.86 6.66 -5.11
C ALA A 56 5.03 7.87 -5.57
N VAL A 57 4.00 8.25 -4.81
CA VAL A 57 3.18 9.45 -5.10
C VAL A 57 4.01 10.72 -4.95
N ALA A 58 4.85 10.81 -3.92
CA ALA A 58 5.76 11.94 -3.76
C ALA A 58 6.72 12.07 -4.95
N ALA A 59 7.35 10.97 -5.36
CA ALA A 59 8.24 10.94 -6.52
C ALA A 59 7.52 11.20 -7.86
N ALA A 60 6.24 10.84 -7.97
CA ALA A 60 5.42 11.15 -9.14
C ALA A 60 5.01 12.63 -9.22
N ASN A 61 5.03 13.35 -8.09
CA ASN A 61 4.66 14.76 -7.99
C ASN A 61 5.84 15.73 -8.20
N GLY A 62 7.09 15.25 -8.24
CA GLY A 62 8.30 16.07 -8.45
C GLY A 62 9.32 15.90 -7.34
#